data_AF-A0A932BK64-F1
#
_entry.id   AF-A0A932BK64-F1
#
_cell.length_a   1.000
_cell.length_b   1.000
_cell.length_c   1.000
_cell.angle_alpha   90.00
_cell.angle_beta   90.00
_cell.angle_gamma   90.00
#
_symmetry.space_group_name_H-M   'P 1'
#
loop_
_entity.id
_entity.type
_entity.pdbx_description
1 polymer ?
#
loop_
_entity_poly.entity_id
_entity_poly.type
_entity_poly.pdbx_seq_one_letter_code
_entity_poly.pdbx_strand_id
1 'polypeptide(L)'
;MTPATDTISYAVLDLNGDGLEELYAYVETNNVAGYQLADREVFTLAPAADADGRTGSYTLTMNDVVDLPHAPPTNFEVGAIEAGSPTTYLIIGDKLGSDMIIRATALSGDDKNHNGLEVNSANGTVGIENEEMNAGSPQESMRLDFGTGTNASFVPQLLNDVTLNVFNIGPKTDTYVWDAIRGDERASDTLDAAARTVTMDSSTGEFTTAMHWDGGYDSLVVTTETGNFKIAGFSFQVEGAPQGVDLNVAFGVTDHDGDTISGSLNVALLPGDGGPDANSAIQILLQQQNA
;
A
#
# COMPACT_ATOMS: atom_id res chain seq x y z
N MET A 1 10.16 3.26 7.78
CA MET A 1 10.11 2.32 8.92
C MET A 1 10.99 2.84 10.06
N THR A 2 10.39 3.26 11.17
CA THR A 2 11.01 3.23 12.50
C THR A 2 10.94 1.78 12.98
N PRO A 3 12.03 1.01 13.01
CA PRO A 3 12.00 -0.31 13.65
C PRO A 3 11.41 -0.22 15.06
N ALA A 4 10.67 -1.24 15.50
CA ALA A 4 9.93 -1.32 16.76
C ALA A 4 10.77 -1.18 18.04
N THR A 5 12.05 -0.83 17.92
CA THR A 5 13.04 -0.62 18.98
C THR A 5 13.51 0.82 19.11
N ASP A 6 13.08 1.72 18.21
CA ASP A 6 13.52 3.11 18.22
C ASP A 6 12.95 3.86 19.44
N THR A 7 13.83 4.48 20.20
CA THR A 7 13.44 5.37 21.31
C THR A 7 13.42 6.80 20.77
N ILE A 8 12.29 7.48 20.96
CA ILE A 8 12.16 8.89 20.61
C ILE A 8 12.71 9.73 21.76
N SER A 9 13.70 10.55 21.45
CA SER A 9 14.28 11.56 22.33
C SER A 9 13.79 12.95 21.95
N TYR A 10 13.86 13.88 22.90
CA TYR A 10 13.45 15.27 22.72
C TYR A 10 14.59 16.22 23.05
N ALA A 11 14.71 17.31 22.29
CA ALA A 11 15.63 18.39 22.55
C ALA A 11 14.95 19.73 22.30
N VAL A 12 15.28 20.73 23.14
CA VAL A 12 14.84 22.11 22.98
C VAL A 12 16.09 22.93 22.65
N LEU A 13 16.13 23.50 21.45
CA LEU A 13 17.32 24.14 20.87
C LEU A 13 16.89 25.36 20.06
N ASP A 14 17.71 26.40 20.00
CA ASP A 14 17.60 27.49 19.01
C ASP A 14 18.62 27.20 17.89
N LEU A 15 18.19 26.48 16.86
CA LEU A 15 19.09 26.11 15.74
C LEU A 15 19.12 27.19 14.65
N ASN A 16 18.05 27.97 14.52
CA ASN A 16 17.93 28.97 13.47
C ASN A 16 18.56 30.32 13.87
N GLY A 17 18.84 30.53 15.16
CA GLY A 17 19.48 31.71 15.74
C GLY A 17 18.57 32.93 15.88
N ASP A 18 17.25 32.77 15.86
CA ASP A 18 16.27 33.84 16.02
C ASP A 18 16.03 34.22 17.48
N GLY A 19 16.63 33.48 18.43
CA GLY A 19 16.49 33.71 19.86
C GLY A 19 15.25 33.06 20.47
N LEU A 20 14.53 32.22 19.72
CA LEU A 20 13.42 31.42 20.18
C LEU A 20 13.81 29.93 20.14
N GLU A 21 13.36 29.17 21.12
CA GLU A 21 13.65 27.75 21.21
C GLU A 21 12.65 26.93 20.38
N GLU A 22 13.14 25.94 19.65
CA GLU A 22 12.36 24.95 18.92
C GLU A 22 12.46 23.58 19.61
N LEU A 23 11.36 22.82 19.58
CA LEU A 23 11.30 21.46 20.09
C LEU A 23 11.51 20.47 18.94
N TYR A 24 12.58 19.67 19.04
CA TYR A 24 12.90 18.59 18.14
C TYR A 24 12.63 17.24 18.80
N ALA A 25 11.89 16.37 18.11
CA ALA A 25 11.80 14.95 18.42
C ALA A 25 12.62 14.16 17.41
N TYR A 26 13.47 13.25 17.88
CA TYR A 26 14.44 12.55 17.04
C TYR A 26 14.70 11.12 17.52
N VAL A 27 15.17 10.29 16.60
CA VAL A 27 15.74 8.97 16.89
C VAL A 27 17.25 9.06 16.70
N GLU A 28 18.01 8.74 17.75
CA GLU A 28 19.48 8.68 17.71
C GLU A 28 19.92 7.61 16.71
N THR A 29 20.57 8.00 15.62
CA THR A 29 20.97 7.05 14.54
C THR A 29 22.40 6.55 14.67
N ASN A 30 23.21 7.22 15.50
CA ASN A 30 24.66 7.01 15.57
C ASN A 30 25.14 6.62 16.98
N ASN A 31 24.23 6.28 17.90
CA ASN A 31 24.51 5.99 19.32
C ASN A 31 25.27 7.11 20.05
N VAL A 32 25.19 8.35 19.58
CA VAL A 32 25.67 9.53 20.28
C VAL A 32 24.48 10.14 21.03
N ALA A 33 24.62 10.29 22.35
CA ALA A 33 23.56 10.84 23.17
C ALA A 33 23.33 12.32 22.86
N GLY A 34 22.07 12.69 22.66
CA GLY A 34 21.65 14.07 22.43
C GLY A 34 21.61 14.48 20.95
N TYR A 35 20.70 15.39 20.62
CA TYR A 35 20.36 15.77 19.25
C TYR A 35 21.57 16.11 18.39
N GLN A 36 21.68 15.43 17.25
CA GLN A 36 22.59 15.71 16.16
C GLN A 36 21.79 15.99 14.88
N LEU A 37 22.33 16.83 14.00
CA LEU A 37 21.75 17.07 12.66
C LEU A 37 21.70 15.80 11.77
N ALA A 38 22.44 14.76 12.14
CA ALA A 38 22.44 13.46 11.45
C ALA A 38 21.43 12.46 12.05
N ASP A 39 20.80 12.82 13.18
CA ASP A 39 19.73 12.01 13.75
C ASP A 39 18.50 12.08 12.85
N ARG A 40 17.66 11.06 12.95
CA ARG A 40 16.43 11.04 12.18
C ARG A 40 15.38 11.85 12.92
N GLU A 41 15.02 12.99 12.35
CA GLU A 41 13.96 13.83 12.87
C GLU A 41 12.59 13.15 12.70
N VAL A 42 11.85 13.08 13.80
CA VAL A 42 10.49 12.57 13.85
C VAL A 42 9.54 13.74 13.63
N PHE A 43 9.59 14.75 14.49
CA PHE A 43 8.84 16.00 14.30
C PHE A 43 9.61 17.20 14.85
N THR A 44 9.24 18.39 14.38
CA THR A 44 9.75 19.67 14.87
C THR A 44 8.57 20.58 15.20
N LEU A 45 8.61 21.24 16.35
CA LEU A 45 7.68 22.31 16.71
C LEU A 45 8.49 23.60 16.82
N ALA A 46 8.32 24.50 15.86
CA ALA A 46 9.06 25.75 15.75
C ALA A 46 8.11 26.96 15.87
N PRO A 47 8.54 28.07 16.48
CA PRO A 47 7.80 29.32 16.41
C PRO A 47 7.68 29.78 14.94
N ALA A 48 6.52 30.33 14.58
CA ALA A 48 6.36 31.00 13.30
C ALA A 48 7.11 32.34 13.32
N ALA A 49 7.41 32.89 12.13
CA ALA A 49 8.17 34.14 11.99
C ALA A 49 7.53 35.37 12.67
N ASP A 50 6.27 35.29 13.09
CA ASP A 50 5.54 36.32 13.81
C ASP A 50 5.52 36.13 15.33
N ALA A 51 6.14 35.06 15.87
CA ALA A 51 6.20 34.80 17.31
C ALA A 51 7.23 35.68 18.03
N ASP A 52 6.93 36.08 19.26
CA ASP A 52 7.80 36.95 20.09
C ASP A 52 8.31 36.28 21.38
N GLY A 53 8.16 34.96 21.48
CA GLY A 53 8.52 34.15 22.65
C GLY A 53 7.55 34.26 23.84
N ARG A 54 6.55 35.16 23.78
CA ARG A 54 5.47 35.27 24.78
C ARG A 54 4.11 34.91 24.20
N THR A 55 3.92 35.26 22.93
CA THR A 55 2.72 35.01 22.13
C THR A 55 3.16 34.74 20.69
N GLY A 56 2.38 33.95 19.95
CA GLY A 56 2.71 33.67 18.56
C GLY A 56 2.08 32.39 18.04
N SER A 57 2.19 32.22 16.72
CA SER A 57 1.84 30.96 16.08
C SER A 57 3.03 30.00 16.15
N TYR A 58 2.77 28.70 16.20
CA TYR A 58 3.81 27.67 16.12
C TYR A 58 3.47 26.74 14.95
N THR A 59 4.52 26.25 14.28
CA THR A 59 4.43 25.29 13.18
C THR A 59 4.90 23.93 13.69
N LEU A 60 4.01 22.94 13.65
CA LEU A 60 4.35 21.53 13.85
C LEU A 60 4.63 20.91 12.47
N THR A 61 5.86 20.42 12.27
CA THR A 61 6.27 19.67 11.09
C THR A 61 6.51 18.22 11.47
N MET A 62 5.83 17.29 10.79
CA MET A 62 5.97 15.85 11.00
C MET A 62 6.80 15.27 9.84
N ASN A 63 8.00 14.76 10.13
CA ASN A 63 8.98 14.31 9.13
C ASN A 63 8.99 12.79 8.93
N ASP A 64 8.75 11.98 9.99
CA ASP A 64 8.75 10.51 9.91
C ASP A 64 7.81 9.86 10.96
N VAL A 65 6.60 10.39 11.12
CA VAL A 65 5.71 10.04 12.27
C VAL A 65 4.47 9.25 11.89
N VAL A 66 4.12 9.18 10.60
CA VAL A 66 2.81 8.63 10.20
C VAL A 66 3.00 7.53 9.18
N ASP A 67 3.12 6.31 9.70
CA ASP A 67 2.72 5.13 8.95
C ASP A 67 1.19 5.16 8.91
N LEU A 68 0.63 5.74 7.84
CA LEU A 68 -0.82 5.68 7.64
C LEU A 68 -1.15 4.18 7.53
N PRO A 69 -2.16 3.66 8.26
CA PRO A 69 -2.56 2.28 8.05
C PRO A 69 -2.81 2.08 6.55
N HIS A 70 -2.53 0.91 5.99
CA HIS A 70 -2.79 0.74 4.56
C HIS A 70 -4.30 0.90 4.27
N ALA A 71 -4.66 1.33 3.06
CA ALA A 71 -6.07 1.38 2.63
C ALA A 71 -6.75 0.04 2.95
N PRO A 72 -7.97 0.04 3.52
CA PRO A 72 -8.73 -1.19 3.64
C PRO A 72 -8.74 -1.83 2.26
N PRO A 73 -8.34 -3.10 2.15
CA PRO A 73 -8.14 -3.69 0.85
C PRO A 73 -9.50 -3.84 0.15
N THR A 74 -9.51 -3.58 -1.14
CA THR A 74 -10.68 -3.82 -1.99
C THR A 74 -10.74 -5.30 -2.29
N ASN A 75 -11.86 -5.93 -1.95
CA ASN A 75 -12.09 -7.36 -2.21
C ASN A 75 -12.91 -7.54 -3.48
N PHE A 76 -12.46 -8.46 -4.32
CA PHE A 76 -13.22 -9.00 -5.42
C PHE A 76 -13.46 -10.49 -5.23
N GLU A 77 -14.69 -10.92 -5.46
CA GLU A 77 -15.08 -12.33 -5.51
C GLU A 77 -15.52 -12.69 -6.93
N VAL A 78 -15.00 -13.79 -7.47
CA VAL A 78 -15.37 -14.33 -8.79
C VAL A 78 -16.84 -14.77 -8.82
N GLY A 79 -17.48 -14.95 -7.66
CA GLY A 79 -18.87 -15.40 -7.50
C GLY A 79 -19.95 -14.56 -8.21
N ALA A 80 -19.61 -13.36 -8.71
CA ALA A 80 -20.52 -12.52 -9.50
C ALA A 80 -20.44 -12.76 -11.03
N ILE A 81 -19.51 -13.60 -11.52
CA ILE A 81 -19.40 -13.91 -12.95
C ILE A 81 -20.35 -15.06 -13.29
N GLU A 82 -21.34 -14.81 -14.15
CA GLU A 82 -22.19 -15.89 -14.69
C GLU A 82 -21.32 -16.89 -15.46
N ALA A 83 -21.45 -18.18 -15.12
CA ALA A 83 -20.69 -19.26 -15.75
C ALA A 83 -20.84 -19.19 -17.28
N GLY A 84 -19.73 -18.93 -17.96
CA GLY A 84 -19.66 -18.79 -19.43
C GLY A 84 -18.91 -19.94 -20.08
N SER A 85 -18.94 -20.00 -21.42
CA SER A 85 -17.94 -20.78 -22.15
C SER A 85 -16.57 -20.12 -21.99
N PRO A 86 -15.46 -20.89 -22.09
CA PRO A 86 -14.13 -20.32 -22.12
C PRO A 86 -14.02 -19.16 -23.13
N THR A 87 -13.28 -18.12 -22.74
CA THR A 87 -13.16 -16.86 -23.49
C THR A 87 -11.72 -16.39 -23.50
N THR A 88 -11.35 -15.58 -24.48
CA THR A 88 -9.99 -15.03 -24.58
C THR A 88 -9.64 -14.08 -23.44
N TYR A 89 -10.64 -13.42 -22.86
CA TYR A 89 -10.47 -12.58 -21.67
C TYR A 89 -11.77 -12.46 -20.87
N LEU A 90 -11.62 -12.18 -19.57
CA LEU A 90 -12.71 -11.77 -18.68
C LEU A 90 -12.48 -10.31 -18.28
N ILE A 91 -13.52 -9.49 -18.35
CA ILE A 91 -13.51 -8.14 -17.77
C ILE A 91 -14.31 -8.20 -16.47
N ILE A 92 -13.67 -7.76 -15.40
CA ILE A 92 -14.23 -7.69 -14.05
C ILE A 92 -14.33 -6.22 -13.69
N GLY A 93 -15.55 -5.71 -13.50
CA GLY A 93 -15.77 -4.33 -13.05
C GLY A 93 -16.51 -4.31 -11.73
N ASP A 94 -16.02 -3.54 -10.76
CA ASP A 94 -16.87 -3.07 -9.68
C ASP A 94 -17.68 -1.86 -10.13
N LYS A 95 -18.83 -1.60 -9.50
CA LYS A 95 -19.62 -0.39 -9.79
C LYS A 95 -18.93 0.90 -9.30
N LEU A 96 -17.72 0.82 -8.76
CA LEU A 96 -17.02 1.89 -8.05
C LEU A 96 -15.79 2.42 -8.81
N GLY A 97 -15.47 1.84 -9.98
CA GLY A 97 -14.51 2.40 -10.92
C GLY A 97 -13.17 1.68 -10.98
N SER A 98 -13.11 0.37 -10.70
CA SER A 98 -11.94 -0.46 -11.03
C SER A 98 -12.37 -1.58 -11.99
N ASP A 99 -11.90 -1.52 -13.24
CA ASP A 99 -12.09 -2.60 -14.23
C ASP A 99 -10.78 -3.38 -14.40
N MET A 100 -10.75 -4.63 -13.99
CA MET A 100 -9.64 -5.56 -14.21
C MET A 100 -9.89 -6.43 -15.44
N ILE A 101 -8.84 -6.77 -16.18
CA ILE A 101 -8.91 -7.74 -17.29
C ILE A 101 -8.09 -8.98 -16.91
N ILE A 102 -8.71 -10.17 -16.98
CA ILE A 102 -8.03 -11.46 -16.85
C ILE A 102 -7.82 -12.07 -18.23
N ARG A 103 -6.61 -12.55 -18.51
CA ARG A 103 -6.27 -13.25 -19.75
C ARG A 103 -5.43 -14.50 -19.46
N ALA A 104 -5.57 -15.51 -20.30
CA ALA A 104 -4.54 -16.54 -20.42
C ALA A 104 -3.29 -15.87 -20.99
N THR A 105 -2.09 -16.19 -20.51
CA THR A 105 -0.84 -15.65 -21.11
C THR A 105 0.17 -16.76 -21.35
N ALA A 106 1.05 -16.55 -22.33
CA ALA A 106 2.18 -17.45 -22.51
C ALA A 106 3.17 -17.27 -21.35
N LEU A 107 3.96 -18.29 -21.02
CA LEU A 107 4.98 -18.24 -19.97
C LEU A 107 5.98 -17.08 -20.12
N SER A 108 6.13 -16.52 -21.32
CA SER A 108 6.98 -15.34 -21.58
C SER A 108 6.33 -14.00 -21.17
N GLY A 109 5.06 -13.97 -20.76
CA GLY A 109 4.30 -12.74 -20.51
C GLY A 109 4.03 -11.92 -21.78
N ASP A 110 4.23 -12.51 -22.96
CA ASP A 110 3.90 -11.90 -24.26
C ASP A 110 2.50 -12.40 -24.69
N ASP A 111 1.53 -11.49 -24.68
CA ASP A 111 0.12 -11.73 -25.01
C ASP A 111 -0.10 -12.14 -26.49
N LYS A 112 0.95 -12.38 -27.28
CA LYS A 112 0.83 -12.68 -28.71
C LYS A 112 0.77 -14.17 -29.04
N ASN A 113 0.93 -15.06 -28.06
CA ASN A 113 1.05 -16.50 -28.34
C ASN A 113 0.36 -17.38 -27.29
N HIS A 114 -0.94 -17.18 -27.09
CA HIS A 114 -1.73 -17.89 -26.07
C HIS A 114 -1.96 -19.40 -26.34
N ASN A 115 -1.29 -20.06 -27.30
CA ASN A 115 -1.50 -21.48 -27.66
C ASN A 115 -2.97 -21.95 -27.85
N GLY A 116 -3.96 -21.05 -27.92
CA GLY A 116 -5.39 -21.39 -27.88
C GLY A 116 -5.98 -21.58 -26.48
N LEU A 117 -5.22 -21.29 -25.41
CA LEU A 117 -5.69 -21.29 -24.03
C LEU A 117 -6.67 -20.14 -23.81
N GLU A 118 -7.80 -20.46 -23.21
CA GLU A 118 -8.89 -19.53 -22.91
C GLU A 118 -9.07 -19.44 -21.39
N VAL A 119 -9.49 -18.29 -20.88
CA VAL A 119 -9.88 -18.15 -19.47
C VAL A 119 -11.27 -18.75 -19.29
N ASN A 120 -11.46 -19.53 -18.25
CA ASN A 120 -12.75 -20.10 -17.90
C ASN A 120 -13.11 -19.72 -16.47
N SER A 121 -14.30 -19.16 -16.29
CA SER A 121 -14.86 -18.84 -14.98
C SER A 121 -16.20 -19.53 -14.79
N ALA A 122 -16.28 -20.35 -13.74
CA ALA A 122 -17.51 -21.01 -13.33
C ALA A 122 -17.43 -21.41 -11.85
N ASN A 123 -18.61 -21.59 -11.24
CA ASN A 123 -18.76 -21.99 -9.84
C ASN A 123 -18.01 -21.10 -8.83
N GLY A 124 -17.87 -19.80 -9.14
CA GLY A 124 -17.16 -18.85 -8.28
C GLY A 124 -15.64 -19.00 -8.31
N THR A 125 -15.08 -19.65 -9.33
CA THR A 125 -13.63 -19.79 -9.55
C THR A 125 -13.24 -19.45 -10.98
N VAL A 126 -11.97 -19.08 -11.19
CA VAL A 126 -11.37 -18.81 -12.49
C VAL A 126 -10.09 -19.63 -12.68
N GLY A 127 -9.88 -20.11 -13.91
CA GLY A 127 -8.73 -20.90 -14.34
C GLY A 127 -8.51 -20.81 -15.85
N ILE A 128 -7.70 -21.72 -16.40
CA ILE A 128 -7.34 -21.76 -17.81
C ILE A 128 -7.90 -23.05 -18.44
N GLU A 129 -8.64 -22.90 -19.54
CA GLU A 129 -9.46 -23.91 -20.25
C GLU A 129 -10.57 -24.52 -19.38
N ASN A 130 -10.20 -25.05 -18.22
CA ASN A 130 -11.06 -25.50 -17.14
C ASN A 130 -11.06 -24.47 -15.99
N GLU A 131 -11.79 -24.77 -14.91
CA GLU A 131 -11.89 -23.90 -13.73
C GLU A 131 -10.64 -23.98 -12.81
N GLU A 132 -9.52 -24.46 -13.33
CA GLU A 132 -8.29 -24.78 -12.59
C GLU A 132 -7.07 -24.20 -13.31
N MET A 133 -6.00 -23.95 -12.55
CA MET A 133 -4.66 -23.60 -13.02
C MET A 133 -3.77 -24.83 -12.88
N ASN A 134 -3.15 -25.31 -13.96
CA ASN A 134 -2.45 -26.58 -14.02
C ASN A 134 -0.95 -26.41 -14.34
N ALA A 135 -0.08 -27.08 -13.57
CA ALA A 135 1.36 -27.17 -13.81
C ALA A 135 1.75 -28.11 -14.97
N GLY A 136 0.78 -28.51 -15.80
CA GLY A 136 0.93 -29.54 -16.82
C GLY A 136 1.82 -29.12 -18.00
N SER A 137 1.71 -29.85 -19.10
CA SER A 137 2.31 -29.45 -20.38
C SER A 137 1.17 -29.19 -21.38
N PRO A 138 0.88 -27.93 -21.73
CA PRO A 138 1.62 -26.72 -21.37
C PRO A 138 1.40 -26.28 -19.91
N GLN A 139 2.39 -25.61 -19.35
CA GLN A 139 2.29 -24.96 -18.05
C GLN A 139 1.37 -23.75 -18.20
N GLU A 140 0.35 -23.64 -17.35
CA GLU A 140 -0.65 -22.60 -17.45
C GLU A 140 -0.24 -21.32 -16.70
N SER A 141 -0.51 -20.18 -17.33
CA SER A 141 -0.25 -18.86 -16.78
C SER A 141 -1.43 -17.93 -17.04
N MET A 142 -1.75 -17.12 -16.05
CA MET A 142 -2.81 -16.13 -16.08
C MET A 142 -2.22 -14.74 -15.88
N ARG A 143 -2.69 -13.76 -16.65
CA ARG A 143 -2.36 -12.35 -16.51
C ARG A 143 -3.58 -11.59 -16.01
N LEU A 144 -3.37 -10.76 -14.99
CA LEU A 144 -4.35 -9.86 -14.42
C LEU A 144 -3.86 -8.43 -14.71
N ASP A 145 -4.58 -7.70 -15.56
CA ASP A 145 -4.30 -6.29 -15.87
C ASP A 145 -5.23 -5.40 -15.03
N PHE A 146 -4.68 -4.43 -14.30
CA PHE A 146 -5.39 -3.55 -13.38
C PHE A 146 -5.56 -2.15 -13.97
N GLY A 147 -6.77 -1.61 -13.89
CA GLY A 147 -7.07 -0.35 -14.55
C GLY A 147 -8.55 -0.02 -14.63
N THR A 148 -8.90 0.76 -15.64
CA THR A 148 -10.28 1.08 -15.98
C THR A 148 -10.49 1.02 -17.49
N GLY A 149 -11.69 0.64 -17.92
CA GLY A 149 -12.10 0.68 -19.32
C GLY A 149 -12.27 -0.68 -19.96
N THR A 150 -12.06 -0.73 -21.28
CA THR A 150 -12.30 -1.94 -22.08
C THR A 150 -11.00 -2.46 -22.65
N ASN A 151 -11.00 -3.69 -23.19
CA ASN A 151 -9.85 -4.25 -23.89
C ASN A 151 -9.30 -3.34 -25.00
N ALA A 152 -10.13 -2.48 -25.61
CA ALA A 152 -9.71 -1.55 -26.67
C ALA A 152 -9.22 -0.19 -26.16
N SER A 153 -9.54 0.16 -24.91
CA SER A 153 -9.23 1.46 -24.30
C SER A 153 -9.10 1.25 -22.80
N PHE A 154 -7.96 0.72 -22.40
CA PHE A 154 -7.62 0.39 -21.02
C PHE A 154 -6.67 1.45 -20.46
N VAL A 155 -7.00 2.00 -19.30
CA VAL A 155 -6.14 2.94 -18.56
C VAL A 155 -5.56 2.19 -17.38
N PRO A 156 -4.25 1.89 -17.36
CA PRO A 156 -3.61 1.18 -16.27
C PRO A 156 -3.75 1.91 -14.93
N GLN A 157 -3.91 1.15 -13.85
CA GLN A 157 -3.90 1.63 -12.47
C GLN A 157 -2.88 0.83 -11.68
N LEU A 158 -1.99 1.54 -10.99
CA LEU A 158 -1.02 0.87 -10.12
C LEU A 158 -1.71 0.40 -8.85
N LEU A 159 -1.54 -0.88 -8.58
CA LEU A 159 -1.95 -1.53 -7.35
C LEU A 159 -0.72 -1.99 -6.58
N ASN A 160 -0.92 -2.28 -5.30
CA ASN A 160 0.04 -3.01 -4.50
C ASN A 160 -0.68 -4.03 -3.62
N ASP A 161 0.11 -4.91 -3.00
CA ASP A 161 -0.37 -5.86 -1.99
C ASP A 161 -1.52 -6.76 -2.47
N VAL A 162 -1.52 -7.17 -3.75
CA VAL A 162 -2.52 -8.11 -4.25
C VAL A 162 -2.35 -9.45 -3.52
N THR A 163 -3.45 -9.99 -3.02
CA THR A 163 -3.57 -11.33 -2.47
C THR A 163 -4.61 -12.09 -3.30
N LEU A 164 -4.42 -13.39 -3.48
CA LEU A 164 -5.36 -14.24 -4.22
C LEU A 164 -6.05 -15.19 -3.25
N ASN A 165 -7.36 -15.35 -3.38
CA ASN A 165 -8.10 -16.40 -2.67
C ASN A 165 -7.98 -17.69 -3.47
N VAL A 166 -7.12 -18.59 -3.02
CA VAL A 166 -6.72 -19.79 -3.78
C VAL A 166 -7.05 -21.07 -3.04
N PHE A 167 -7.36 -22.12 -3.82
CA PHE A 167 -7.75 -23.44 -3.33
C PHE A 167 -6.83 -24.48 -3.94
N ASN A 168 -6.19 -25.30 -3.10
CA ASN A 168 -5.48 -26.47 -3.56
C ASN A 168 -6.46 -27.52 -4.12
N ILE A 169 -6.14 -28.12 -5.27
CA ILE A 169 -6.92 -29.20 -5.86
C ILE A 169 -6.17 -30.52 -5.72
N GLY A 170 -6.39 -31.16 -4.57
CA GLY A 170 -5.96 -32.52 -4.33
C GLY A 170 -5.21 -32.66 -3.02
N PRO A 171 -4.51 -33.80 -2.84
CA PRO A 171 -3.81 -34.11 -1.59
C PRO A 171 -2.35 -33.62 -1.57
N LYS A 172 -1.86 -33.01 -2.65
CA LYS A 172 -0.47 -32.59 -2.81
C LYS A 172 -0.38 -31.09 -2.66
N THR A 173 0.70 -30.60 -2.08
CA THR A 173 1.01 -29.17 -2.07
C THR A 173 1.15 -28.64 -3.49
N ASP A 174 0.47 -27.54 -3.77
CA ASP A 174 0.55 -26.83 -5.05
C ASP A 174 1.40 -25.57 -4.89
N THR A 175 2.01 -25.12 -5.97
CA THR A 175 2.80 -23.88 -5.98
C THR A 175 2.59 -23.10 -7.26
N TYR A 176 2.64 -21.77 -7.13
CA TYR A 176 2.73 -20.86 -8.26
C TYR A 176 3.81 -19.83 -8.01
N VAL A 177 4.34 -19.26 -9.09
CA VAL A 177 5.19 -18.06 -9.05
C VAL A 177 4.42 -16.88 -9.60
N TRP A 178 4.73 -15.69 -9.09
CA TRP A 178 4.16 -14.46 -9.60
C TRP A 178 5.24 -13.52 -10.14
N ASP A 179 4.85 -12.69 -11.10
CA ASP A 179 5.68 -11.63 -11.68
C ASP A 179 4.81 -10.39 -11.85
N ALA A 180 5.09 -9.35 -11.05
CA ALA A 180 4.42 -8.06 -11.16
C ALA A 180 5.09 -7.23 -12.26
N ILE A 181 4.30 -6.46 -13.01
CA ILE A 181 4.73 -5.67 -14.15
C ILE A 181 4.28 -4.23 -13.97
N ARG A 182 5.20 -3.28 -14.20
CA ARG A 182 4.94 -1.84 -14.22
C ARG A 182 5.47 -1.28 -15.54
N GLY A 183 4.57 -1.06 -16.50
CA GLY A 183 4.96 -0.75 -17.87
C GLY A 183 5.84 -1.87 -18.47
N ASP A 184 7.12 -1.58 -18.67
CA ASP A 184 8.11 -2.53 -19.20
C ASP A 184 8.99 -3.17 -18.11
N GLU A 185 8.86 -2.75 -16.85
CA GLU A 185 9.64 -3.26 -15.72
C GLU A 185 8.98 -4.48 -15.09
N ARG A 186 9.80 -5.42 -14.61
CA ARG A 186 9.33 -6.66 -13.96
C ARG A 186 9.89 -6.82 -12.56
N ALA A 187 9.06 -7.29 -11.64
CA ALA A 187 9.49 -7.65 -10.30
C ALA A 187 10.55 -8.76 -10.33
N SER A 188 10.48 -9.69 -11.28
CA SER A 188 11.50 -10.74 -11.47
C SER A 188 12.92 -10.23 -11.75
N ASP A 189 13.10 -8.99 -12.17
CA ASP A 189 14.42 -8.38 -12.36
C ASP A 189 15.05 -7.92 -11.03
N THR A 190 14.25 -7.75 -9.97
CA THR A 190 14.67 -7.14 -8.69
C THR A 190 14.43 -8.02 -7.47
N LEU A 191 13.34 -8.79 -7.46
CA LEU A 191 12.98 -9.71 -6.39
C LEU A 191 13.52 -11.12 -6.66
N ASP A 192 13.98 -11.79 -5.60
CA ASP A 192 14.38 -13.18 -5.70
C ASP A 192 13.18 -14.12 -6.00
N ALA A 193 13.47 -15.33 -6.47
CA ALA A 193 12.43 -16.30 -6.80
C ALA A 193 11.64 -16.77 -5.58
N ALA A 194 12.25 -16.76 -4.39
CA ALA A 194 11.62 -17.24 -3.16
C ALA A 194 10.52 -16.30 -2.68
N ALA A 195 10.76 -14.97 -2.72
CA ALA A 195 9.78 -13.94 -2.43
C ALA A 195 8.59 -13.97 -3.41
N ARG A 196 8.82 -14.52 -4.60
CA ARG A 196 7.81 -14.63 -5.66
C ARG A 196 7.09 -15.97 -5.73
N THR A 197 7.43 -16.92 -4.85
CA THR A 197 6.82 -18.25 -4.84
C THR A 197 5.75 -18.33 -3.76
N VAL A 198 4.56 -18.81 -4.13
CA VAL A 198 3.46 -19.08 -3.20
C VAL A 198 3.19 -20.57 -3.14
N THR A 199 3.04 -21.07 -1.92
CA THR A 199 2.76 -22.48 -1.62
C THR A 199 1.37 -22.60 -1.02
N MET A 200 0.58 -23.56 -1.52
CA MET A 200 -0.80 -23.79 -1.09
C MET A 200 -0.95 -25.23 -0.62
N ASP A 201 -1.38 -25.41 0.63
CA ASP A 201 -1.65 -26.71 1.24
C ASP A 201 -3.11 -26.88 1.69
N SER A 202 -3.89 -25.79 1.68
CA SER A 202 -5.27 -25.75 2.15
C SER A 202 -6.27 -26.01 1.02
N SER A 203 -7.22 -26.92 1.29
CA SER A 203 -8.38 -27.15 0.41
C SER A 203 -9.54 -26.18 0.68
N THR A 204 -9.45 -25.40 1.76
CA THR A 204 -10.39 -24.33 2.08
C THR A 204 -9.76 -23.02 1.64
N GLY A 205 -10.36 -22.33 0.68
CA GLY A 205 -9.75 -21.15 0.07
C GLY A 205 -9.25 -20.14 1.09
N GLU A 206 -8.00 -19.74 0.94
CA GLU A 206 -7.32 -18.78 1.80
C GLU A 206 -6.68 -17.70 0.93
N PHE A 207 -6.68 -16.47 1.45
CA PHE A 207 -5.93 -15.39 0.83
C PHE A 207 -4.45 -15.64 1.02
N THR A 208 -3.70 -15.55 -0.07
CA THR A 208 -2.24 -15.69 -0.05
C THR A 208 -1.59 -14.50 0.66
N THR A 209 -0.30 -14.63 0.97
CA THR A 209 0.49 -13.47 1.41
C THR A 209 0.49 -12.40 0.32
N ALA A 210 0.48 -11.13 0.73
CA ALA A 210 0.50 -9.99 -0.18
C ALA A 210 1.70 -10.06 -1.13
N MET A 211 1.40 -9.94 -2.44
CA MET A 211 2.38 -9.83 -3.50
C MET A 211 2.79 -8.36 -3.62
N HIS A 212 3.68 -7.95 -2.73
CA HIS A 212 4.15 -6.57 -2.62
C HIS A 212 5.29 -6.28 -3.61
N TRP A 213 5.25 -5.11 -4.26
CA TRP A 213 6.39 -4.56 -4.98
C TRP A 213 6.43 -3.04 -4.83
N ASP A 214 7.61 -2.50 -4.48
CA ASP A 214 7.79 -1.07 -4.21
C ASP A 214 7.45 -0.22 -5.45
N GLY A 215 6.57 0.76 -5.25
CA GLY A 215 6.08 1.63 -6.32
C GLY A 215 4.99 0.98 -7.21
N GLY A 216 4.40 -0.13 -6.75
CA GLY A 216 3.23 -0.78 -7.33
C GLY A 216 3.41 -1.39 -8.72
N TYR A 217 2.32 -1.93 -9.25
CA TYR A 217 2.26 -2.59 -10.56
C TYR A 217 0.89 -2.47 -11.21
N ASP A 218 0.88 -2.46 -12.54
CA ASP A 218 -0.34 -2.42 -13.36
C ASP A 218 -0.78 -3.81 -13.84
N SER A 219 0.10 -4.80 -13.77
CA SER A 219 -0.21 -6.17 -14.15
C SER A 219 0.42 -7.18 -13.22
N LEU A 220 -0.23 -8.32 -13.05
CA LEU A 220 0.29 -9.48 -12.33
C LEU A 220 0.20 -10.72 -13.22
N VAL A 221 1.31 -11.43 -13.38
CA VAL A 221 1.33 -12.74 -14.03
C VAL A 221 1.48 -13.82 -12.98
N VAL A 222 0.58 -14.80 -12.99
CA VAL A 222 0.59 -15.96 -12.09
C VAL A 222 0.83 -17.19 -12.94
N THR A 223 1.91 -17.93 -12.64
CA THR A 223 2.32 -19.12 -13.38
C THR A 223 2.36 -20.32 -12.45
N THR A 224 1.65 -21.39 -12.80
CA THR A 224 1.60 -22.61 -11.98
C THR A 224 2.92 -23.37 -12.05
N GLU A 225 3.56 -23.67 -10.93
CA GLU A 225 4.83 -24.42 -10.90
C GLU A 225 4.63 -25.90 -10.58
N THR A 226 3.80 -26.21 -9.58
CA THR A 226 3.50 -27.60 -9.21
C THR A 226 2.02 -27.79 -8.89
N GLY A 227 1.46 -28.88 -9.40
CA GLY A 227 0.10 -29.30 -9.09
C GLY A 227 -0.96 -28.39 -9.69
N ASN A 228 -2.13 -28.32 -9.04
CA ASN A 228 -3.34 -27.71 -9.61
C ASN A 228 -4.09 -26.88 -8.57
N PHE A 229 -4.46 -25.64 -8.88
CA PHE A 229 -5.20 -24.78 -7.94
C PHE A 229 -6.35 -24.03 -8.60
N LYS A 230 -7.32 -23.55 -7.81
CA LYS A 230 -8.38 -22.63 -8.28
C LYS A 230 -8.19 -21.24 -7.67
N ILE A 231 -8.65 -20.21 -8.36
CA ILE A 231 -8.69 -18.83 -7.85
C ILE A 231 -10.17 -18.42 -7.70
N ALA A 232 -10.64 -18.08 -6.50
CA ALA A 232 -12.03 -17.61 -6.29
C ALA A 232 -12.18 -16.09 -6.15
N GLY A 233 -11.07 -15.37 -6.10
CA GLY A 233 -11.09 -13.93 -5.89
C GLY A 233 -9.71 -13.39 -5.62
N PHE A 234 -9.65 -12.08 -5.42
CA PHE A 234 -8.43 -11.38 -5.05
C PHE A 234 -8.78 -10.18 -4.20
N SER A 235 -7.81 -9.72 -3.45
CA SER A 235 -7.91 -8.54 -2.61
C SER A 235 -6.68 -7.68 -2.87
N PHE A 236 -6.85 -6.37 -2.97
CA PHE A 236 -5.78 -5.47 -3.40
C PHE A 236 -5.87 -4.12 -2.74
N GLN A 237 -4.77 -3.37 -2.78
CA GLN A 237 -4.74 -1.98 -2.39
C GLN A 237 -4.42 -1.11 -3.60
N VAL A 238 -5.16 -0.02 -3.77
CA VAL A 238 -4.83 0.99 -4.77
C VAL A 238 -3.62 1.76 -4.26
N GLU A 239 -2.55 1.80 -5.05
CA GLU A 239 -1.36 2.54 -4.68
C GLU A 239 -1.66 4.03 -4.59
N GLY A 240 -1.19 4.68 -3.52
CA GLY A 240 -1.44 6.11 -3.29
C GLY A 240 -2.89 6.44 -2.95
N ALA A 241 -3.73 5.43 -2.66
CA ALA A 241 -5.11 5.67 -2.28
C ALA A 241 -5.18 6.58 -1.04
N PRO A 242 -5.97 7.65 -1.10
CA PRO A 242 -6.04 8.58 -0.03
C PRO A 242 -6.56 7.96 1.28
N GLN A 243 -5.74 8.03 2.32
CA GLN A 243 -6.06 7.70 3.72
C GLN A 243 -6.41 8.95 4.54
N GLY A 244 -7.61 9.00 5.10
CA GLY A 244 -7.93 9.96 6.15
C GLY A 244 -7.45 9.40 7.49
N VAL A 245 -6.50 10.06 8.14
CA VAL A 245 -6.08 9.70 9.50
C VAL A 245 -6.35 10.85 10.45
N ASP A 246 -7.11 10.57 11.50
CA ASP A 246 -7.30 11.49 12.61
C ASP A 246 -6.18 11.28 13.63
N LEU A 247 -5.21 12.19 13.63
CA LEU A 247 -4.18 12.26 14.67
C LEU A 247 -4.71 13.11 15.83
N ASN A 248 -4.87 12.50 17.00
CA ASN A 248 -5.15 13.21 18.23
C ASN A 248 -3.85 13.49 18.99
N VAL A 249 -3.47 14.76 19.09
CA VAL A 249 -2.31 15.21 19.89
C VAL A 249 -2.83 15.91 21.14
N ALA A 250 -2.79 15.23 22.28
CA ALA A 250 -3.06 15.86 23.57
C ALA A 250 -1.87 16.75 23.98
N PHE A 251 -2.15 17.91 24.58
CA PHE A 251 -1.14 18.79 25.15
C PHE A 251 -1.49 19.19 26.58
N GLY A 252 -0.46 19.45 27.37
CA GLY A 252 -0.55 20.02 28.72
C GLY A 252 0.63 20.94 28.95
N VAL A 253 0.37 22.17 29.39
CA VAL A 253 1.38 23.18 29.69
C VAL A 253 1.15 23.66 31.11
N THR A 254 2.19 23.59 31.94
CA THR A 254 2.21 24.18 33.27
C THR A 254 3.19 25.34 33.26
N ASP A 255 2.75 26.52 33.68
CA ASP A 255 3.64 27.68 33.77
C ASP A 255 4.47 27.70 35.07
N HIS A 256 5.20 28.78 35.31
CA HIS A 256 6.14 28.88 36.42
C HIS A 256 5.48 28.88 37.80
N ASP A 257 4.25 29.37 37.93
CA ASP A 257 3.55 29.43 39.22
C ASP A 257 2.66 28.21 39.48
N GLY A 258 2.58 27.30 38.50
CA GLY A 258 1.95 25.99 38.63
C GLY A 258 0.57 25.91 37.98
N ASP A 259 0.12 27.00 37.35
CA ASP A 259 -1.11 26.98 36.57
C ASP A 259 -0.94 26.08 35.36
N THR A 260 -1.92 25.20 35.13
CA THR A 260 -1.87 24.20 34.05
C THR A 260 -3.05 24.38 33.10
N ILE A 261 -2.76 24.41 31.81
CA ILE A 261 -3.74 24.30 30.73
C ILE A 261 -3.51 23.00 29.97
N SER A 262 -4.59 22.32 29.57
CA SER A 262 -4.51 21.12 28.74
C SER A 262 -5.58 21.13 27.66
N GLY A 263 -5.32 20.47 26.54
CA GLY A 263 -6.26 20.32 25.44
C GLY A 263 -5.83 19.20 24.50
N SER A 264 -6.48 19.12 23.34
CA SER A 264 -6.11 18.20 22.27
C SER A 264 -6.29 18.84 20.90
N LEU A 265 -5.36 18.57 19.99
CA LEU A 265 -5.47 18.88 18.57
C LEU A 265 -5.98 17.63 17.86
N ASN A 266 -7.01 17.76 17.03
CA ASN A 266 -7.38 16.75 16.06
C ASN A 266 -6.85 17.21 14.70
N VAL A 267 -5.90 16.46 14.14
CA VAL A 267 -5.34 16.72 12.82
C VAL A 267 -5.85 15.63 11.90
N ALA A 268 -6.72 16.00 10.96
CA ALA A 268 -7.07 15.13 9.85
C ALA A 268 -5.96 15.23 8.81
N LEU A 269 -5.21 14.15 8.65
CA LEU A 269 -4.27 14.00 7.55
C LEU A 269 -5.07 13.64 6.32
N LEU A 270 -5.10 14.58 5.37
CA LEU A 270 -5.67 14.38 4.06
C LEU A 270 -4.53 14.13 3.06
N PRO A 271 -4.74 13.28 2.06
CA PRO A 271 -3.63 12.83 1.23
C PRO A 271 -3.30 13.88 0.18
N GLY A 272 -2.00 14.10 -0.01
CA GLY A 272 -1.50 14.85 -1.16
C GLY A 272 -1.58 14.01 -2.43
N ASP A 273 -1.76 14.67 -3.57
CA ASP A 273 -1.79 14.07 -4.91
C ASP A 273 -0.39 13.66 -5.43
N GLY A 274 0.60 13.54 -4.55
CA GLY A 274 2.00 13.31 -4.92
C GLY A 274 2.67 14.50 -5.61
N GLY A 275 2.00 15.65 -5.73
CA GLY A 275 2.61 16.89 -6.19
C GLY A 275 3.54 17.50 -5.12
N PRO A 276 4.60 18.23 -5.53
CA PRO A 276 5.52 18.90 -4.59
C PRO A 276 4.88 19.99 -3.71
N ASP A 277 3.57 20.27 -3.87
CA ASP A 277 2.87 21.40 -3.26
C ASP A 277 1.77 21.01 -2.25
N ALA A 278 1.65 19.74 -1.83
CA ALA A 278 0.56 19.32 -0.92
C ALA A 278 0.77 19.64 0.59
N ASN A 279 1.85 20.30 0.98
CA ASN A 279 2.02 20.81 2.35
C ASN A 279 1.33 22.19 2.53
N SER A 280 0.00 22.20 2.41
CA SER A 280 -0.80 23.39 2.69
C SER A 280 -1.10 23.50 4.19
N ALA A 281 -0.19 24.18 4.89
CA ALA A 281 -0.35 24.91 6.16
C ALA A 281 -1.50 24.49 7.10
N ILE A 282 -1.15 23.81 8.20
CA ILE A 282 -1.97 23.83 9.42
C ILE A 282 -1.79 25.22 10.05
N GLN A 283 -2.76 26.13 9.89
CA GLN A 283 -2.85 27.34 10.69
C GLN A 283 -3.45 27.00 12.06
N ILE A 284 -2.61 26.93 13.09
CA ILE A 284 -3.07 26.86 14.49
C ILE A 284 -3.35 28.29 14.97
N LEU A 285 -4.62 28.66 15.07
CA LEU A 285 -5.03 29.91 15.73
C LEU A 285 -5.18 29.64 17.24
N LEU A 286 -4.11 29.83 18.02
CA LEU A 286 -4.16 29.87 19.48
C LEU A 286 -4.83 31.18 19.93
N GLN A 287 -6.15 31.20 20.05
CA GLN A 287 -6.82 32.30 20.75
C GLN A 287 -6.65 32.08 22.26
N GLN A 288 -5.81 32.90 22.90
CA GLN A 288 -5.89 33.13 24.33
C GLN A 288 -7.29 33.65 24.67
N GLN A 289 -8.16 32.78 25.19
CA GLN A 289 -9.31 33.26 25.96
C GLN A 289 -8.81 33.56 27.36
N ASN A 290 -8.38 34.80 27.57
CA ASN A 290 -8.20 35.34 28.91
C ASN A 290 -9.56 35.38 29.61
N ALA A 291 -9.71 34.62 30.69
CA ALA A 291 -10.73 34.81 31.72
C ALA A 291 -10.02 35.04 33.05
#